data_AF-A0A931G7G9-F1
#
_entry.id   AF-A0A931G7G9-F1
#
_cell.length_a   1.000
_cell.length_b   1.000
_cell.length_c   1.000
_cell.angle_alpha   90.00
_cell.angle_beta   90.00
_cell.angle_gamma   90.00
#
_symmetry.space_group_name_H-M   'P 1'
#
loop_
_entity.id
_entity.type
_entity.pdbx_description
1 polymer ?
#
loop_
_entity_poly.entity_id
_entity_poly.type
_entity_poly.pdbx_seq_one_letter_code
_entity_poly.pdbx_strand_id
1 'polypeptide(L)'
;MKQTIKIVTIMAALGCFVGLTGCNNIFSDTQPAESRAETVTPASVSEPAAKPSPESKKRTAVYYDFEDVLIPVELQVLQDKSMIVSTPGFTSGILMLKGRVERRSLINFFNNNMVKDNWAMVSQIASPNMAILVFEKSIKSAVISIKSEHIYTYVEVGVAARVNQGRLPDNTDALLESDLVQ
;
A
#
# COMPACT_ATOMS: atom_id res chain seq x y z
N MET A 1 18.92 30.39 42.07
CA MET A 1 19.47 29.03 41.95
C MET A 1 19.86 28.80 40.50
N LYS A 2 21.17 28.79 40.21
CA LYS A 2 21.72 28.67 38.86
C LYS A 2 22.02 27.19 38.62
N GLN A 3 21.31 26.55 37.69
CA GLN A 3 21.61 25.19 37.23
C GLN A 3 22.58 25.27 36.04
N THR A 4 23.81 24.81 36.26
CA THR A 4 24.78 24.50 35.22
C THR A 4 25.20 23.05 35.39
N ILE A 5 24.56 22.15 34.63
CA ILE A 5 24.87 20.72 34.60
C ILE A 5 25.56 20.39 33.26
N LYS A 6 26.89 20.45 33.34
CA LYS A 6 27.89 19.54 32.76
C LYS A 6 27.55 18.84 31.43
N ILE A 7 27.92 19.49 30.32
CA ILE A 7 28.27 18.85 29.05
C ILE A 7 29.75 18.44 29.15
N VAL A 8 30.02 17.24 29.66
CA VAL A 8 31.28 16.52 29.45
C VAL A 8 30.95 15.03 29.46
N THR A 9 31.59 14.30 28.55
CA THR A 9 31.62 12.83 28.42
C THR A 9 30.57 12.25 27.47
N ILE A 10 30.95 12.07 26.20
CA ILE A 10 30.98 10.77 25.50
C ILE A 10 31.88 10.99 24.26
N MET A 11 33.18 10.78 24.46
CA MET A 11 34.19 10.60 23.42
C MET A 11 34.70 9.16 23.54
N ALA A 12 34.04 8.22 22.86
CA ALA A 12 34.61 6.90 22.64
C ALA A 12 33.94 6.22 21.44
N ALA A 13 34.78 5.64 20.58
CA ALA A 13 34.47 4.80 19.43
C ALA A 13 34.21 5.50 18.09
N LEU A 14 35.26 6.05 17.49
CA LEU A 14 35.40 6.01 16.03
C LEU A 14 36.44 4.94 15.69
N GLY A 15 35.95 3.69 15.57
CA GLY A 15 36.71 2.56 15.09
C GLY A 15 36.94 2.66 13.58
N CYS A 16 38.16 2.31 13.16
CA CYS A 16 38.57 2.16 11.77
C CYS A 16 37.66 1.17 11.03
N PHE A 17 37.04 1.60 9.93
CA PHE A 17 36.51 0.70 8.91
C PHE A 17 36.93 1.24 7.54
N VAL A 18 38.14 0.91 7.14
CA VAL A 18 38.57 0.97 5.73
C VAL A 18 38.40 -0.45 5.19
N GLY A 19 37.23 -0.72 4.62
CA GLY A 19 36.88 -1.99 3.99
C GLY A 19 36.86 -1.84 2.48
N LEU A 20 37.75 -2.60 1.83
CA LEU A 20 38.07 -2.64 0.41
C LEU A 20 36.91 -3.11 -0.48
N THR A 21 36.85 -2.51 -1.67
CA THR A 21 36.54 -3.09 -3.01
C THR A 21 36.22 -4.60 -3.02
N GLY A 22 35.10 -5.10 -3.53
CA GLY A 22 34.53 -4.85 -4.86
C GLY A 22 34.87 -6.02 -5.79
N CYS A 23 33.94 -6.95 -6.03
CA CYS A 23 33.99 -7.93 -7.12
C CYS A 23 32.60 -8.08 -7.73
N ASN A 24 32.41 -7.53 -8.94
CA ASN A 24 31.27 -7.84 -9.81
C ASN A 24 31.58 -9.14 -10.56
N ASN A 25 30.69 -10.13 -10.44
CA ASN A 25 30.67 -11.30 -11.33
C ASN A 25 29.88 -10.95 -12.59
N ILE A 26 30.57 -10.66 -13.67
CA ILE A 26 30.04 -10.68 -15.04
C ILE A 26 31.10 -11.35 -15.90
N PHE A 27 30.66 -12.26 -16.77
CA PHE A 27 31.35 -12.83 -17.93
C PHE A 27 31.77 -14.31 -17.82
N SER A 28 31.01 -15.17 -18.49
CA SER A 28 31.45 -16.42 -19.12
C SER A 28 30.38 -16.73 -20.18
N ASP A 29 30.56 -16.15 -21.36
CA ASP A 29 31.07 -16.81 -22.58
C ASP A 29 30.08 -17.82 -23.18
N THR A 30 29.39 -17.34 -24.23
CA THR A 30 28.65 -18.17 -25.19
C THR A 30 29.61 -18.49 -26.33
N GLN A 31 29.97 -19.77 -26.47
CA GLN A 31 30.70 -20.30 -27.62
C GLN A 31 29.72 -21.03 -28.56
N PRO A 32 29.68 -20.70 -29.87
CA PRO A 32 28.99 -21.49 -30.88
C PRO A 32 29.99 -22.21 -31.81
N ALA A 33 29.74 -23.52 -32.07
CA ALA A 33 30.12 -24.30 -33.26
C ALA A 33 29.66 -25.75 -33.02
N GLU A 34 28.61 -26.25 -33.67
CA GLU A 34 28.57 -26.89 -35.00
C GLU A 34 29.32 -28.24 -35.06
N SER A 35 28.59 -29.36 -35.16
CA SER A 35 28.92 -30.52 -36.04
C SER A 35 27.91 -31.68 -35.94
N ARG A 36 27.20 -31.91 -37.05
CA ARG A 36 26.74 -33.17 -37.69
C ARG A 36 25.96 -34.26 -36.93
N ALA A 37 24.67 -34.32 -37.29
CA ALA A 37 23.87 -35.45 -37.81
C ALA A 37 24.26 -36.91 -37.50
N GLU A 38 23.31 -37.68 -36.95
CA GLU A 38 22.74 -38.86 -37.62
C GLU A 38 21.36 -39.27 -37.07
N THR A 39 20.54 -39.74 -37.99
CA THR A 39 19.12 -40.13 -37.98
C THR A 39 18.89 -41.43 -37.19
N VAL A 40 17.80 -41.54 -36.40
CA VAL A 40 16.79 -42.65 -36.43
C VAL A 40 15.57 -42.27 -35.57
N THR A 41 14.38 -42.19 -36.18
CA THR A 41 13.06 -42.40 -35.54
C THR A 41 12.51 -43.72 -36.11
N PRO A 42 11.69 -44.55 -35.40
CA PRO A 42 10.33 -44.17 -35.03
C PRO A 42 9.76 -44.73 -33.69
N ALA A 43 8.84 -43.94 -33.13
CA ALA A 43 7.59 -44.28 -32.43
C ALA A 43 7.49 -45.51 -31.49
N SER A 44 7.12 -45.28 -30.22
CA SER A 44 6.05 -46.06 -29.56
C SER A 44 5.51 -45.39 -28.27
N VAL A 45 4.33 -44.78 -28.41
CA VAL A 45 3.12 -44.84 -27.55
C VAL A 45 3.13 -44.36 -26.08
N SER A 46 2.05 -43.61 -25.78
CA SER A 46 1.32 -43.42 -24.51
C SER A 46 1.76 -42.31 -23.52
N GLU A 47 1.15 -41.15 -23.73
CA GLU A 47 0.68 -40.22 -22.69
C GLU A 47 -0.59 -40.81 -22.01
N PRO A 48 -0.84 -40.60 -20.69
CA PRO A 48 -1.73 -39.51 -20.28
C PRO A 48 -1.33 -38.73 -19.01
N ALA A 49 -1.48 -37.42 -19.13
CA ALA A 49 -2.04 -36.51 -18.12
C ALA A 49 -1.18 -36.15 -16.90
N ALA A 50 -0.29 -35.16 -17.09
CA ALA A 50 0.04 -34.22 -16.03
C ALA A 50 -0.73 -32.91 -16.26
N LYS A 51 -1.74 -32.64 -15.42
CA LYS A 51 -2.45 -31.35 -15.39
C LYS A 51 -1.42 -30.21 -15.22
N PRO A 52 -1.47 -29.13 -16.03
CA PRO A 52 -0.71 -27.94 -15.71
C PRO A 52 -1.34 -27.30 -14.47
N SER A 53 -0.64 -27.43 -13.33
CA SER A 53 -0.89 -26.61 -12.15
C SER A 53 -0.71 -25.15 -12.54
N PRO A 54 -1.64 -24.23 -12.19
CA PRO A 54 -1.45 -22.82 -12.48
C PRO A 54 -0.26 -22.34 -11.66
N GLU A 55 0.79 -21.99 -12.40
CA GLU A 55 1.98 -21.30 -11.94
C GLU A 55 1.57 -20.15 -11.00
N SER A 56 2.00 -20.23 -9.74
CA SER A 56 1.66 -19.26 -8.71
C SER A 56 2.36 -17.94 -9.02
N LYS A 57 1.74 -17.10 -9.84
CA LYS A 57 2.08 -15.68 -9.92
C LYS A 57 1.93 -15.10 -8.52
N LYS A 58 3.06 -14.79 -7.88
CA LYS A 58 3.14 -14.20 -6.54
C LYS A 58 2.15 -13.03 -6.46
N ARG A 59 1.02 -13.21 -5.75
CA ARG A 59 0.02 -12.15 -5.57
C ARG A 59 0.69 -11.07 -4.72
N THR A 60 0.85 -9.87 -5.28
CA THR A 60 1.49 -8.73 -4.60
C THR A 60 0.47 -7.83 -3.89
N ALA A 61 -0.82 -8.10 -4.05
CA ALA A 61 -1.87 -7.36 -3.35
C ALA A 61 -3.16 -8.19 -3.20
N VAL A 62 -3.96 -7.82 -2.20
CA VAL A 62 -5.23 -8.48 -1.83
C VAL A 62 -6.31 -7.42 -1.57
N TYR A 63 -7.53 -7.67 -2.04
CA TYR A 63 -8.72 -6.93 -1.64
C TYR A 63 -9.25 -7.51 -0.33
N TYR A 64 -9.43 -6.68 0.69
CA TYR A 64 -10.15 -7.05 1.92
C TYR A 64 -11.63 -6.71 1.74
N ASP A 65 -12.32 -6.26 2.79
CA ASP A 65 -13.75 -5.91 2.71
C ASP A 65 -14.02 -4.61 1.92
N PHE A 66 -12.98 -3.89 1.51
CA PHE A 66 -13.07 -2.81 0.52
C PHE A 66 -12.76 -3.35 -0.87
N GLU A 67 -13.80 -3.64 -1.65
CA GLU A 67 -13.69 -4.22 -3.00
C GLU A 67 -12.87 -3.36 -3.97
N ASP A 68 -12.79 -2.05 -3.73
CA ASP A 68 -12.16 -1.07 -4.60
C ASP A 68 -10.92 -0.40 -4.01
N VAL A 69 -10.36 -0.92 -2.92
CA VAL A 69 -9.08 -0.47 -2.40
C VAL A 69 -8.11 -1.65 -2.29
N LEU A 70 -7.15 -1.66 -3.20
CA LEU A 70 -6.12 -2.69 -3.24
C LEU A 70 -5.11 -2.50 -2.11
N ILE A 71 -4.80 -3.56 -1.35
CA ILE A 71 -3.85 -3.52 -0.23
C ILE A 71 -2.59 -4.35 -0.55
N PRO A 72 -1.37 -3.83 -0.34
CA PRO A 72 -0.12 -4.59 -0.53
C PRO A 72 -0.04 -5.83 0.38
N VAL A 73 0.43 -6.97 -0.15
CA VAL A 73 0.56 -8.22 0.64
C VAL A 73 1.61 -8.16 1.74
N GLU A 74 2.53 -7.22 1.67
CA GLU A 74 3.55 -7.02 2.70
C GLU A 74 2.97 -6.37 3.97
N LEU A 75 1.73 -5.90 3.93
CA LEU A 75 1.00 -5.35 5.06
C LEU A 75 0.11 -6.40 5.71
N GLN A 76 0.16 -6.46 7.04
CA GLN A 76 -0.71 -7.28 7.87
C GLN A 76 -1.81 -6.40 8.48
N VAL A 77 -3.05 -6.87 8.41
CA VAL A 77 -4.20 -6.20 9.04
C VAL A 77 -4.14 -6.35 10.56
N LEU A 78 -4.39 -5.24 11.26
CA LEU A 78 -4.59 -5.18 12.70
C LEU A 78 -6.09 -5.23 12.98
N GLN A 79 -6.63 -6.44 13.12
CA GLN A 79 -8.07 -6.68 13.22
C GLN A 79 -8.70 -5.98 14.43
N ASP A 80 -7.97 -5.88 15.54
CA ASP A 80 -8.36 -5.20 16.78
C ASP A 80 -8.47 -3.67 16.64
N LYS A 81 -7.87 -3.11 15.59
CA LYS A 81 -7.85 -1.67 15.29
C LYS A 81 -8.58 -1.34 13.99
N SER A 82 -9.24 -2.33 13.40
CA SER A 82 -9.98 -2.20 12.15
C SER A 82 -11.47 -2.35 12.45
N MET A 83 -12.29 -1.57 11.77
CA MET A 83 -13.74 -1.60 11.88
C MET A 83 -14.33 -1.46 10.50
N ILE A 84 -15.18 -2.40 10.11
CA ILE A 84 -15.84 -2.37 8.81
C ILE A 84 -17.33 -2.52 9.00
N VAL A 85 -18.08 -1.67 8.32
CA VAL A 85 -19.53 -1.60 8.34
C VAL A 85 -20.00 -1.76 6.91
N SER A 86 -20.72 -2.86 6.65
CA SER A 86 -21.33 -3.13 5.37
C SER A 86 -22.83 -2.85 5.44
N THR A 87 -23.31 -1.97 4.59
CA THR A 87 -24.74 -1.77 4.33
C THR A 87 -25.09 -2.26 2.92
N PRO A 88 -26.36 -2.54 2.61
CA PRO A 88 -26.74 -2.94 1.26
C PRO A 88 -26.26 -1.92 0.21
N GLY A 89 -25.35 -2.34 -0.66
CA GLY A 89 -24.79 -1.51 -1.73
C GLY A 89 -23.60 -0.62 -1.35
N PHE A 90 -23.13 -0.64 -0.10
CA PHE A 90 -21.97 0.18 0.29
C PHE A 90 -21.22 -0.37 1.53
N THR A 91 -19.89 -0.44 1.43
CA THR A 91 -19.01 -0.78 2.56
C THR A 91 -18.16 0.42 2.94
N SER A 92 -18.22 0.80 4.23
CA SER A 92 -17.35 1.80 4.84
C SER A 92 -16.59 1.22 6.02
N GLY A 93 -15.56 1.94 6.45
CA GLY A 93 -14.82 1.55 7.63
C GLY A 93 -13.42 2.12 7.66
N ILE A 94 -12.65 1.60 8.60
CA ILE A 94 -11.25 1.88 8.81
C ILE A 94 -10.51 0.55 8.86
N LEU A 95 -9.51 0.37 8.01
CA LEU A 95 -8.59 -0.75 8.04
C LEU A 95 -7.23 -0.26 8.50
N MET A 96 -6.78 -0.77 9.64
CA MET A 96 -5.47 -0.47 10.20
C MET A 96 -4.50 -1.59 9.83
N LEU A 97 -3.35 -1.25 9.27
CA LEU A 97 -2.36 -2.19 8.79
C LEU A 97 -0.97 -1.84 9.29
N LYS A 98 -0.09 -2.84 9.34
CA LYS A 98 1.34 -2.66 9.63
C LYS A 98 2.20 -3.52 8.71
N GLY A 99 3.40 -3.05 8.39
CA GLY A 99 4.39 -3.85 7.67
C GLY A 99 5.77 -3.21 7.68
N ARG A 100 6.76 -3.95 7.18
CA ARG A 100 8.16 -3.50 7.06
C ARG A 100 8.42 -3.00 5.64
N VAL A 101 7.56 -2.09 5.18
CA VAL A 101 7.62 -1.52 3.82
C VAL A 101 8.02 -0.06 3.92
N GLU A 102 8.87 0.37 3.00
CA GLU A 102 9.26 1.77 2.91
C GLU A 102 8.04 2.65 2.57
N ARG A 103 7.87 3.74 3.32
CA ARG A 103 6.78 4.70 3.13
C ARG A 103 6.64 5.19 1.69
N ARG A 104 7.75 5.53 1.01
CA ARG A 104 7.73 6.02 -0.37
C ARG A 104 7.15 4.98 -1.34
N SER A 105 7.51 3.72 -1.13
CA SER A 105 6.97 2.59 -1.89
C SER A 105 5.46 2.45 -1.69
N LEU A 106 4.96 2.60 -0.45
CA LEU A 106 3.52 2.58 -0.16
C LEU A 106 2.76 3.75 -0.81
N ILE A 107 3.31 4.97 -0.75
CA ILE A 107 2.71 6.15 -1.42
C ILE A 107 2.56 5.87 -2.93
N ASN A 108 3.63 5.40 -3.58
CA ASN A 108 3.61 5.10 -5.00
C ASN A 108 2.63 3.96 -5.33
N PHE A 109 2.56 2.94 -4.47
CA PHE A 109 1.61 1.84 -4.63
C PHE A 109 0.16 2.34 -4.64
N PHE A 110 -0.23 3.16 -3.66
CA PHE A 110 -1.60 3.66 -3.59
C PHE A 110 -1.91 4.63 -4.74
N ASN A 111 -1.00 5.56 -5.06
CA ASN A 111 -1.18 6.46 -6.19
C ASN A 111 -1.42 5.73 -7.51
N ASN A 112 -0.68 4.63 -7.74
CA ASN A 112 -0.78 3.88 -8.99
C ASN A 112 -2.03 2.98 -9.04
N ASN A 113 -2.38 2.31 -7.95
CA ASN A 113 -3.47 1.33 -7.96
C ASN A 113 -4.85 1.98 -7.74
N MET A 114 -4.94 3.03 -6.92
CA MET A 114 -6.19 3.77 -6.74
C MET A 114 -6.67 4.37 -8.07
N VAL A 115 -5.76 4.97 -8.86
CA VAL A 115 -6.10 5.53 -10.17
C VAL A 115 -6.59 4.45 -11.16
N LYS A 116 -5.99 3.25 -11.14
CA LYS A 116 -6.44 2.12 -11.96
C LYS A 116 -7.86 1.66 -11.59
N ASP A 117 -8.22 1.77 -10.31
CA ASP A 117 -9.54 1.43 -9.78
C ASP A 117 -10.54 2.61 -9.86
N ASN A 118 -10.25 3.60 -10.72
CA ASN A 118 -11.06 4.78 -11.02
C ASN A 118 -11.26 5.73 -9.82
N TRP A 119 -10.29 5.79 -8.91
CA TRP A 119 -10.23 6.85 -7.91
C TRP A 119 -9.48 8.06 -8.44
N ALA A 120 -10.02 9.25 -8.19
CA ALA A 120 -9.34 10.51 -8.45
C ALA A 120 -8.56 10.96 -7.22
N MET A 121 -7.29 11.32 -7.39
CA MET A 121 -6.52 11.95 -6.33
C MET A 121 -7.01 13.38 -6.11
N VAL A 122 -7.42 13.68 -4.87
CA VAL A 122 -7.87 15.02 -4.46
C VAL A 122 -6.74 15.80 -3.80
N SER A 123 -6.01 15.14 -2.90
CA SER A 123 -4.95 15.80 -2.14
C SER A 123 -3.88 14.79 -1.69
N GLN A 124 -2.66 15.27 -1.57
CA GLN A 124 -1.54 14.53 -1.01
C GLN A 124 -0.72 15.47 -0.13
N ILE A 125 -0.59 15.14 1.15
CA ILE A 125 0.22 15.88 2.12
C ILE A 125 1.28 14.91 2.65
N ALA A 126 2.54 15.34 2.71
CA ALA A 126 3.61 14.50 3.22
C ALA A 126 4.63 15.28 4.07
N SER A 127 5.08 14.65 5.15
CA SER A 127 6.22 15.07 5.99
C SER A 127 7.30 13.98 5.96
N PRO A 128 8.44 14.09 6.66
CA PRO A 128 9.47 13.03 6.66
C PRO A 128 8.96 11.65 7.11
N ASN A 129 8.03 11.60 8.06
CA ASN A 129 7.58 10.33 8.68
C ASN A 129 6.09 10.03 8.45
N MET A 130 5.34 10.94 7.84
CA MET A 130 3.89 10.77 7.62
C MET A 130 3.51 11.17 6.20
N ALA A 131 2.47 10.55 5.65
CA ALA A 131 1.78 11.01 4.47
C ALA A 131 0.27 10.77 4.62
N ILE A 132 -0.53 11.65 4.04
CA ILE A 132 -1.99 11.55 3.95
C ILE A 132 -2.34 11.70 2.47
N LEU A 133 -3.04 10.72 1.94
CA LEU A 133 -3.54 10.70 0.57
C LEU A 133 -5.06 10.71 0.62
N VAL A 134 -5.69 11.63 -0.09
CA VAL A 134 -7.15 11.75 -0.18
C VAL A 134 -7.57 11.46 -1.60
N PHE A 135 -8.47 10.51 -1.74
CA PHE A 135 -9.03 10.07 -3.00
C PHE A 135 -10.55 10.18 -2.99
N GLU A 136 -11.13 10.39 -4.16
CA GLU A 136 -12.57 10.44 -4.36
C GLU A 136 -12.98 9.55 -5.53
N LYS A 137 -14.19 9.01 -5.41
CA LYS A 137 -14.91 8.28 -6.43
C LYS A 137 -16.38 8.75 -6.38
N SER A 138 -17.17 8.44 -7.40
CA SER A 138 -18.54 8.97 -7.59
C SER A 138 -19.35 9.16 -6.31
N ILE A 139 -19.44 8.14 -5.45
CA ILE A 139 -20.19 8.19 -4.18
C ILE A 139 -19.33 7.86 -2.95
N LYS A 140 -17.99 7.84 -3.10
CA LYS A 140 -17.06 7.40 -2.04
C LYS A 140 -15.91 8.37 -1.89
N SER A 141 -15.39 8.46 -0.68
CA SER A 141 -14.08 9.07 -0.41
C SER A 141 -13.22 8.07 0.36
N ALA A 142 -11.92 8.09 0.08
CA ALA A 142 -10.93 7.31 0.77
C ALA A 142 -9.82 8.23 1.30
N VAL A 143 -9.45 8.04 2.55
CA VAL A 143 -8.32 8.70 3.19
C VAL A 143 -7.33 7.62 3.60
N ILE A 144 -6.10 7.76 3.11
CA ILE A 144 -5.02 6.81 3.38
C ILE A 144 -3.92 7.56 4.13
N SER A 145 -3.73 7.21 5.39
CA SER A 145 -2.66 7.75 6.23
C SER A 145 -1.54 6.74 6.36
N ILE A 146 -0.31 7.14 6.07
CA ILE A 146 0.88 6.29 6.10
C ILE A 146 1.86 6.90 7.10
N LYS A 147 2.15 6.19 8.19
CA LYS A 147 3.06 6.63 9.25
C LYS A 147 4.24 5.67 9.38
N SER A 148 5.44 6.16 9.11
CA SER A 148 6.68 5.42 9.34
C SER A 148 7.13 5.60 10.78
N GLU A 149 7.37 4.50 11.47
CA GLU A 149 8.07 4.47 12.76
C GLU A 149 9.43 3.77 12.61
N HIS A 150 10.10 3.48 13.72
CA HIS A 150 11.47 2.95 13.69
C HIS A 150 11.61 1.58 13.02
N ILE A 151 10.60 0.70 13.18
CA ILE A 151 10.66 -0.69 12.71
C ILE A 151 9.56 -1.00 11.69
N TYR A 152 8.39 -0.39 11.87
CA TYR A 152 7.21 -0.65 11.08
C TYR A 152 6.68 0.64 10.47
N THR A 153 6.03 0.47 9.33
CA THR A 153 5.16 1.48 8.74
C THR A 153 3.73 1.05 8.98
N TYR A 154 2.93 1.96 9.52
CA TYR A 154 1.51 1.79 9.74
C TYR A 154 0.74 2.47 8.62
N VAL A 155 -0.32 1.83 8.17
CA VAL A 155 -1.23 2.38 7.17
C VAL A 155 -2.64 2.33 7.74
N GLU A 156 -3.33 3.45 7.70
CA GLU A 156 -4.76 3.53 7.98
C GLU A 156 -5.48 3.83 6.66
N VAL A 157 -6.43 2.98 6.30
CA VAL A 157 -7.28 3.17 5.12
C VAL A 157 -8.70 3.38 5.62
N GLY A 158 -9.18 4.62 5.55
CA GLY A 158 -10.55 4.98 5.84
C GLY A 158 -11.35 5.14 4.55
N VAL A 159 -12.49 4.45 4.43
CA VAL A 159 -13.42 4.60 3.29
C VAL A 159 -14.79 4.96 3.82
N ALA A 160 -15.39 6.01 3.26
CA ALA A 160 -16.70 6.50 3.65
C ALA A 160 -17.54 6.90 2.44
N ALA A 161 -18.86 6.86 2.60
CA ALA A 161 -19.77 7.38 1.61
C ALA A 161 -19.58 8.89 1.54
N ARG A 162 -19.50 9.41 0.31
CA ARG A 162 -19.42 10.84 0.10
C ARG A 162 -20.84 11.39 0.10
N VAL A 163 -21.10 12.35 1.00
CA VAL A 163 -22.32 13.15 0.92
C VAL A 163 -22.15 14.07 -0.28
N ASN A 164 -22.88 13.79 -1.36
CA ASN A 164 -22.97 14.73 -2.47
C ASN A 164 -23.54 16.05 -1.91
N GLN A 165 -22.85 17.16 -2.17
CA GLN A 165 -23.18 18.53 -1.69
C GLN A 165 -24.54 19.08 -2.20
N GLY A 166 -25.48 18.22 -2.61
CA GLY A 166 -26.84 18.58 -3.00
C GLY A 166 -27.93 18.13 -2.01
N ARG A 167 -27.57 17.72 -0.78
CA ARG A 167 -28.54 17.27 0.23
C ARG A 167 -28.32 17.90 1.61
N LEU A 168 -27.97 19.17 1.65
CA LEU A 168 -28.41 20.03 2.74
C LEU A 168 -29.50 20.91 2.12
N PRO A 169 -30.73 20.94 2.65
CA PRO A 169 -31.61 22.04 2.30
C PRO A 169 -30.87 23.31 2.70
N ASP A 170 -30.55 24.12 1.70
CA ASP A 170 -30.01 25.49 1.82
C ASP A 170 -31.05 26.44 2.44
N ASN A 171 -31.87 25.93 3.35
CA ASN A 171 -32.95 26.68 3.97
C ASN A 171 -32.48 27.11 5.35
N THR A 172 -31.64 28.13 5.37
CA THR A 172 -31.35 28.94 6.56
C THR A 172 -32.56 29.74 7.06
N ASP A 173 -33.72 29.65 6.39
CA ASP A 173 -34.94 30.38 6.77
C ASP A 173 -35.96 29.51 7.51
N ALA A 174 -35.71 28.21 7.69
CA ALA A 174 -36.68 27.28 8.27
C ALA A 174 -36.72 27.24 9.81
N LEU A 175 -35.97 28.08 10.53
CA LEU A 175 -35.80 27.93 11.98
C LEU A 175 -36.10 29.16 12.84
N LEU A 176 -36.78 30.23 12.39
CA LEU A 176 -37.09 31.35 13.32
C LEU A 176 -38.42 32.13 13.12
N GLU A 177 -39.44 31.63 12.43
CA GLU A 177 -40.73 32.36 12.34
C GLU A 177 -41.97 31.58 12.81
N SER A 178 -41.84 30.30 13.24
CA SER A 178 -42.98 29.51 13.74
C SER A 178 -43.11 29.45 15.26
N ASP A 179 -42.07 29.86 16.01
CA ASP A 179 -42.04 29.72 17.48
C ASP A 179 -42.38 31.02 18.23
N LEU A 180 -42.75 32.10 17.52
CA LEU A 180 -43.12 33.39 18.13
C LEU A 180 -44.60 33.75 18.03
N VAL A 181 -45.44 32.88 17.46
CA VAL A 181 -46.90 33.07 17.49
C VAL A 181 -47.58 31.73 17.70
N GLN A 182 -47.56 31.20 18.93
CA GLN A 182 -48.70 30.54 19.59
C GLN A 182 -48.59 30.67 21.11
#